data_AF-A0A0M9ZIC3-F1
#
_entry.id   AF-A0A0M9ZIC3-F1
#
_cell.length_a   1.000
_cell.length_b   1.000
_cell.length_c   1.000
_cell.angle_alpha   90.00
_cell.angle_beta   90.00
_cell.angle_gamma   90.00
#
_symmetry.space_group_name_H-M   'P 1'
#
loop_
_entity.id
_entity.type
_entity.pdbx_description
1 polymer ?
#
loop_
_entity_poly.entity_id
_entity_poly.type
_entity_poly.pdbx_seq_one_letter_code
_entity_poly.pdbx_strand_id
1 'polypeptide(L)'
;MAWSGEAPDGSDMPYLLAYSLGDAEGGPQVTAAAVEHLLTSNGLPVGGDLIDGNGRPGLPVSLLVEAGQAVVRMPQLVARADAPQEWLEAVAERGYAYLVFTTRAWPEGEPGKTVEPADLGAFAGADETLNAAAHVVLPATGPRG
;
A
#
# COMPACT_ATOMS: atom_id res chain seq x y z
N MET A 1 -0.07 5.38 2.92
CA MET A 1 0.85 5.63 4.05
C MET A 1 1.94 4.57 4.07
N ALA A 2 3.17 4.91 4.48
CA ALA A 2 4.31 4.00 4.56
C ALA A 2 4.78 3.82 6.01
N TRP A 3 5.12 2.59 6.42
CA TRP A 3 5.73 2.31 7.73
C TRP A 3 6.64 1.07 7.67
N SER A 4 7.70 1.05 8.47
CA SER A 4 8.52 -0.15 8.65
C SER A 4 7.90 -1.04 9.73
N GLY A 5 7.78 -2.34 9.46
CA GLY A 5 7.41 -3.34 10.45
C GLY A 5 8.48 -4.42 10.56
N GLU A 6 8.53 -5.17 11.65
CA GLU A 6 9.52 -6.25 11.80
C GLU A 6 9.11 -7.47 10.95
N ALA A 7 9.99 -7.94 10.06
CA ALA A 7 9.79 -9.19 9.35
C ALA A 7 10.22 -10.41 10.21
N PRO A 8 9.78 -11.63 9.85
CA PRO A 8 10.16 -12.86 10.57
C PRO A 8 11.67 -13.14 10.60
N ASP A 9 12.43 -12.52 9.70
CA ASP A 9 13.88 -12.59 9.63
C ASP A 9 14.58 -11.59 10.58
N GLY A 10 13.82 -10.80 11.34
CA GLY A 10 14.32 -9.80 12.28
C GLY A 10 14.81 -8.51 11.61
N SER A 11 14.56 -8.34 10.31
CA SER A 11 14.91 -7.11 9.58
C SER A 11 13.69 -6.26 9.27
N ASP A 12 13.90 -4.98 9.05
CA ASP A 12 12.84 -4.02 8.75
C ASP A 12 12.14 -4.35 7.42
N MET A 13 10.82 -4.43 7.44
CA MET A 13 9.96 -4.71 6.30
C MET A 13 9.21 -3.43 5.90
N PRO A 14 9.46 -2.90 4.69
CA PRO A 14 8.78 -1.71 4.23
C PRO A 14 7.36 -2.03 3.78
N TYR A 15 6.38 -1.68 4.62
CA TYR A 15 4.96 -1.80 4.30
C TYR A 15 4.37 -0.49 3.78
N LEU A 16 3.44 -0.61 2.84
CA LEU A 16 2.65 0.48 2.27
C LEU A 16 1.18 0.11 2.36
N LEU A 17 0.36 0.99 2.92
CA LEU A 17 -1.08 0.85 2.95
C LEU A 17 -1.68 1.93 2.06
N ALA A 18 -2.36 1.49 1.01
CA ALA A 18 -3.27 2.31 0.24
C ALA A 18 -4.69 2.02 0.73
N TYR A 19 -5.35 3.06 1.24
CA TYR A 19 -6.71 3.02 1.72
C TYR A 19 -7.46 4.23 1.18
N SER A 20 -8.78 4.10 1.07
CA SER A 20 -9.65 5.23 0.81
C SER A 20 -10.20 5.82 2.11
N LEU A 21 -10.44 7.14 2.14
CA LEU A 21 -11.19 7.79 3.21
C LEU A 21 -12.71 7.61 3.04
N GLY A 22 -13.18 7.07 1.91
CA GLY A 22 -14.60 6.87 1.64
C GLY A 22 -15.37 8.19 1.44
N ASP A 23 -14.65 9.29 1.20
CA ASP A 23 -15.15 10.65 1.00
C ASP A 23 -15.59 10.93 -0.45
N ALA A 24 -15.53 9.91 -1.31
CA ALA A 24 -16.00 10.04 -2.69
C ALA A 24 -17.53 10.15 -2.77
N GLU A 25 -18.00 10.83 -3.81
CA GLU A 25 -19.42 11.02 -4.10
C GLU A 25 -20.10 9.64 -4.27
N GLY A 26 -20.99 9.28 -3.33
CA GLY A 26 -21.62 7.95 -3.26
C GLY A 26 -21.32 7.17 -1.97
N GLY A 27 -20.42 7.68 -1.12
CA GLY A 27 -20.14 7.12 0.20
C GLY A 27 -19.24 5.88 0.20
N PRO A 28 -19.05 5.23 1.36
CA PRO A 28 -18.02 4.21 1.55
C PRO A 28 -18.27 2.94 0.72
N GLN A 29 -19.53 2.57 0.46
CA GLN A 29 -19.85 1.37 -0.35
C GLN A 29 -19.52 1.57 -1.83
N VAL A 30 -19.84 2.73 -2.40
CA VAL A 30 -19.52 3.06 -3.80
C VAL A 30 -18.01 3.15 -3.97
N THR A 31 -17.32 3.74 -2.98
CA THR A 31 -15.87 3.84 -2.99
C THR A 31 -15.19 2.48 -2.91
N ALA A 32 -15.66 1.58 -2.04
CA ALA A 32 -15.14 0.23 -1.91
C ALA A 32 -15.28 -0.56 -3.24
N ALA A 33 -16.46 -0.49 -3.88
CA ALA A 33 -16.69 -1.15 -5.16
C ALA A 33 -15.82 -0.57 -6.30
N ALA A 34 -15.62 0.76 -6.31
CA ALA A 34 -14.74 1.41 -7.28
C ALA A 34 -13.28 1.00 -7.10
N VAL A 35 -12.81 0.92 -5.85
CA VAL A 35 -11.46 0.44 -5.51
C VAL A 35 -11.29 -1.02 -5.90
N GLU A 36 -12.27 -1.89 -5.59
CA GLU A 36 -12.23 -3.31 -5.96
C GLU A 36 -12.14 -3.49 -7.48
N HIS A 37 -12.95 -2.73 -8.23
CA HIS A 37 -12.93 -2.77 -9.70
C HIS A 37 -11.59 -2.28 -10.25
N LEU A 38 -11.04 -1.21 -9.68
CA LEU A 38 -9.74 -0.66 -10.06
C LEU A 38 -8.61 -1.66 -9.80
N LEU A 39 -8.61 -2.32 -8.64
CA LEU A 39 -7.61 -3.34 -8.29
C LEU A 39 -7.70 -4.54 -9.24
N THR A 40 -8.90 -5.10 -9.39
CA THR A 40 -9.13 -6.27 -10.26
C THR A 40 -8.76 -5.97 -11.71
N SER A 41 -9.12 -4.79 -12.22
CA SER A 41 -8.79 -4.36 -13.59
C SER A 41 -7.29 -4.17 -13.82
N ASN A 42 -6.52 -3.89 -12.76
CA ASN A 42 -5.06 -3.79 -12.80
C ASN A 42 -4.36 -5.13 -12.48
N GLY A 43 -5.10 -6.23 -12.40
CA GLY A 43 -4.56 -7.56 -12.12
C GLY A 43 -4.20 -7.79 -10.64
N LEU A 44 -4.80 -7.01 -9.75
CA LEU A 44 -4.63 -7.09 -8.29
C LEU A 44 -5.96 -7.61 -7.67
N PRO A 45 -6.20 -8.92 -7.57
CA PRO A 45 -7.42 -9.45 -6.99
C PRO A 45 -7.45 -9.17 -5.48
N VAL A 46 -8.57 -8.65 -5.01
CA VAL A 46 -8.82 -8.43 -3.57
C VAL A 46 -9.02 -9.76 -2.87
N GLY A 47 -8.40 -9.95 -1.70
CA GLY A 47 -8.47 -11.20 -0.94
C GLY A 47 -7.77 -12.39 -1.63
N GLY A 48 -6.97 -12.13 -2.66
CA GLY A 48 -6.18 -13.13 -3.35
C GLY A 48 -4.78 -13.34 -2.76
N ASP A 49 -4.04 -14.28 -3.34
CA ASP A 49 -2.65 -14.53 -2.98
C ASP A 49 -1.75 -13.31 -3.24
N LEU A 50 -0.64 -13.26 -2.50
CA LEU A 50 0.41 -12.26 -2.70
C LEU A 50 0.90 -12.24 -4.15
N ILE A 51 0.82 -11.08 -4.79
CA ILE A 51 1.40 -10.87 -6.11
C ILE A 51 2.84 -10.40 -5.97
N ASP A 52 3.77 -11.16 -6.52
CA ASP A 52 5.15 -10.70 -6.67
C ASP A 52 5.31 -9.86 -7.95
N GLY A 53 5.51 -8.55 -7.77
CA GLY A 53 5.79 -7.61 -8.84
C GLY A 53 7.19 -7.75 -9.44
N ASN A 54 8.15 -8.34 -8.72
CA ASN A 54 9.50 -8.58 -9.26
C ASN A 54 9.48 -9.58 -10.42
N GLY A 55 8.61 -10.60 -10.33
CA GLY A 55 8.42 -11.60 -11.36
C GLY A 55 7.49 -11.19 -12.52
N ARG A 56 6.89 -9.99 -12.47
CA ARG A 56 5.81 -9.57 -13.38
C ARG A 56 6.06 -8.16 -13.95
N PRO A 57 7.00 -8.00 -14.90
CA PRO A 57 7.33 -6.70 -15.49
C PRO A 57 6.19 -6.05 -16.30
N GLY A 58 5.12 -6.80 -16.62
CA GLY A 58 3.92 -6.29 -17.29
C GLY A 58 2.83 -5.78 -16.33
N LEU A 59 3.06 -5.80 -15.01
CA LEU A 59 2.11 -5.22 -14.05
C LEU A 59 1.98 -3.71 -14.29
N PRO A 60 0.75 -3.20 -14.40
CA PRO A 60 0.53 -1.78 -14.61
C PRO A 60 0.71 -0.95 -13.32
N VAL A 61 1.22 -1.55 -12.24
CA VAL A 61 1.48 -0.88 -10.96
C VAL A 61 2.98 -0.78 -10.71
N SER A 62 3.43 0.38 -10.24
CA SER A 62 4.84 0.66 -9.95
C SER A 62 5.00 1.49 -8.68
N LEU A 63 6.10 1.26 -7.98
CA LEU A 63 6.50 2.03 -6.81
C LEU A 63 7.74 2.85 -7.14
N LEU A 64 7.62 4.17 -6.99
CA LEU A 64 8.70 5.13 -7.09
C LEU A 64 8.97 5.73 -5.71
N VAL A 65 10.22 5.71 -5.26
CA VAL A 65 10.65 6.42 -4.05
C VAL A 65 11.41 7.67 -4.46
N GLU A 66 10.91 8.85 -4.10
CA GLU A 66 11.51 10.13 -4.49
C GLU A 66 11.42 11.13 -3.34
N ALA A 67 12.53 11.79 -3.00
CA ALA A 67 12.58 12.86 -2.01
C ALA A 67 11.92 12.53 -0.65
N GLY A 68 12.04 11.27 -0.19
CA GLY A 68 11.41 10.80 1.05
C GLY A 68 9.92 10.48 0.95
N GLN A 69 9.39 10.38 -0.27
CA GLN A 69 8.00 10.02 -0.53
C GLN A 69 7.92 8.70 -1.29
N ALA A 70 6.96 7.87 -0.90
CA ALA A 70 6.55 6.68 -1.63
C ALA A 70 5.42 7.05 -2.60
N VAL A 71 5.67 6.89 -3.90
CA VAL A 71 4.74 7.21 -4.98
C VAL A 71 4.32 5.91 -5.66
N VAL A 72 3.08 5.49 -5.44
CA VAL A 72 2.47 4.35 -6.12
C VAL A 72 1.74 4.86 -7.35
N ARG A 73 2.06 4.31 -8.53
CA ARG A 73 1.44 4.67 -9.80
C ARG A 73 0.77 3.47 -10.43
N MET A 74 -0.47 3.65 -10.86
CA MET A 74 -1.22 2.70 -11.67
C MET A 74 -2.14 3.44 -12.65
N PRO A 75 -2.68 2.78 -13.69
CA PRO A 75 -3.74 3.33 -14.51
C PRO A 75 -4.85 3.92 -13.66
N GLN A 76 -5.17 5.20 -13.90
CA GLN A 76 -6.26 5.94 -13.24
C GLN A 76 -6.01 6.32 -11.77
N LEU A 77 -4.84 5.99 -11.17
CA LEU A 77 -4.55 6.35 -9.79
C LEU A 77 -3.05 6.61 -9.56
N VAL A 78 -2.74 7.74 -8.93
CA VAL A 78 -1.41 8.04 -8.41
C VAL A 78 -1.58 8.40 -6.94
N ALA A 79 -1.00 7.58 -6.06
CA ALA A 79 -1.00 7.82 -4.62
C ALA A 79 0.40 8.20 -4.17
N ARG A 80 0.48 9.17 -3.25
CA ARG A 80 1.73 9.61 -2.63
C ARG A 80 1.57 9.50 -1.12
N ALA A 81 2.60 9.02 -0.46
CA ALA A 81 2.68 8.95 0.98
C ALA A 81 4.06 9.41 1.43
N ASP A 82 4.10 10.21 2.49
CA ASP A 82 5.35 10.48 3.17
C ASP A 82 5.88 9.18 3.78
N ALA A 83 7.17 8.94 3.59
CA ALA A 83 7.84 7.73 4.04
C ALA A 83 8.84 8.07 5.16
N PRO A 84 8.73 7.42 6.33
CA PRO A 84 9.71 7.61 7.40
C PRO A 84 11.08 7.10 6.96
N GLN A 85 12.14 7.64 7.56
CA GLN A 85 13.52 7.30 7.19
C GLN A 85 13.79 5.79 7.30
N GLU A 86 13.29 5.16 8.36
CA GLU A 86 13.41 3.72 8.61
C GLU A 86 12.82 2.89 7.46
N TRP A 87 11.70 3.35 6.87
CA TRP A 87 11.09 2.71 5.72
C TRP A 87 11.94 2.88 4.45
N LEU A 88 12.52 4.05 4.24
CA LEU A 88 13.39 4.31 3.09
C LEU A 88 14.65 3.44 3.16
N GLU A 89 15.23 3.28 4.35
CA GLU A 89 16.36 2.40 4.60
C GLU A 89 15.99 0.93 4.32
N ALA A 90 14.85 0.47 4.84
CA ALA A 90 14.34 -0.88 4.59
C ALA A 90 14.10 -1.17 3.10
N VAL A 91 13.55 -0.19 2.36
CA VAL A 91 13.39 -0.30 0.90
C VAL A 91 14.73 -0.30 0.19
N ALA A 92 15.70 0.51 0.63
CA ALA A 92 17.04 0.53 0.03
C ALA A 92 17.79 -0.79 0.25
N GLU A 93 17.62 -1.43 1.41
CA GLU A 93 18.23 -2.72 1.71
C GLU A 93 17.56 -3.88 0.96
N ARG A 94 16.23 -3.88 0.86
CA ARG A 94 15.48 -5.00 0.23
C ARG A 94 15.26 -4.84 -1.27
N GLY A 95 15.18 -3.61 -1.77
CA GLY A 95 14.86 -3.27 -3.17
C GLY A 95 13.38 -3.37 -3.53
N TYR A 96 12.50 -3.66 -2.58
CA TYR A 96 11.05 -3.77 -2.79
C TYR A 96 10.28 -3.28 -1.56
N ALA A 97 8.98 -3.04 -1.73
CA ALA A 97 8.05 -2.80 -0.63
C ALA A 97 6.77 -3.61 -0.78
N TYR A 98 6.15 -3.92 0.36
CA TYR A 98 4.89 -4.65 0.42
C TYR A 98 3.72 -3.66 0.42
N LEU A 99 2.96 -3.61 -0.67
CA LEU A 99 1.76 -2.80 -0.80
C LEU A 99 0.52 -3.63 -0.44
N VAL A 100 -0.18 -3.19 0.60
CA VAL A 100 -1.55 -3.56 0.94
C VAL A 100 -2.48 -2.50 0.37
N PHE A 101 -3.32 -2.86 -0.60
CA PHE A 101 -4.37 -1.97 -1.09
C PHE A 101 -5.72 -2.51 -0.66
N THR A 102 -6.33 -1.87 0.33
CA THR A 102 -7.61 -2.32 0.89
C THR A 102 -8.80 -1.59 0.27
N THR A 103 -9.91 -2.31 0.09
CA THR A 103 -11.23 -1.73 -0.21
C THR A 103 -11.91 -1.21 1.05
N ARG A 104 -11.41 -1.58 2.24
CA ARG A 104 -11.92 -1.12 3.53
C ARG A 104 -11.49 0.33 3.74
N ALA A 105 -12.47 1.21 3.94
CA ALA A 105 -12.21 2.58 4.34
C ALA A 105 -11.58 2.60 5.75
N TRP A 106 -10.69 3.55 6.00
CA TRP A 106 -10.10 3.73 7.33
C TRP A 106 -11.22 4.07 8.33
N PRO A 107 -11.45 3.25 9.38
CA PRO A 107 -12.62 3.40 10.25
C PRO A 107 -12.58 4.68 11.09
N GLU A 108 -11.38 5.19 11.40
CA GLU A 108 -11.17 6.48 12.08
C GLU A 108 -10.81 7.60 11.09
N GLY A 109 -11.26 7.48 9.83
CA GLY A 109 -10.90 8.33 8.68
C GLY A 109 -11.38 9.76 8.81
N GLU A 110 -10.77 10.53 9.71
CA GLU A 110 -10.96 11.97 9.82
C GLU A 110 -9.80 12.70 9.13
N PRO A 111 -10.07 13.59 8.16
CA PRO A 111 -9.05 14.43 7.55
C PRO A 111 -8.27 15.19 8.64
N GLY A 112 -6.95 14.98 8.71
CA GLY A 112 -6.08 15.68 9.65
C GLY A 112 -5.82 15.00 11.00
N LYS A 113 -6.34 13.78 11.23
CA LYS A 113 -5.88 12.95 12.35
C LYS A 113 -4.60 12.21 12.00
N THR A 114 -3.55 12.46 12.79
CA THR A 114 -2.35 11.61 12.80
C THR A 114 -2.76 10.25 13.34
N VAL A 115 -2.58 9.21 12.53
CA VAL A 115 -2.77 7.84 12.97
C VAL A 115 -1.42 7.29 13.42
N GLU A 116 -1.38 6.65 14.59
CA GLU A 116 -0.15 6.08 15.12
C GLU A 116 0.28 4.83 14.32
N PRO A 117 1.58 4.66 14.02
CA PRO A 117 2.07 3.52 13.25
C PRO A 117 1.64 2.15 13.79
N ALA A 118 1.47 2.02 15.11
CA ALA A 118 1.04 0.79 15.76
C ALA A 118 -0.42 0.40 15.42
N ASP A 119 -1.34 1.37 15.44
CA ASP A 119 -2.74 1.13 15.07
C ASP A 119 -2.89 0.80 13.58
N LEU A 120 -1.99 1.34 12.76
CA LEU A 120 -1.92 1.05 11.33
C LEU A 120 -1.38 -0.33 11.04
N GLY A 121 -0.33 -0.75 11.75
CA GLY A 121 0.14 -2.13 11.71
C GLY A 121 -0.95 -3.11 12.13
N ALA A 122 -1.71 -2.79 13.19
CA ALA A 122 -2.84 -3.58 13.64
C ALA A 122 -3.97 -3.63 12.60
N PHE A 123 -4.32 -2.51 11.97
CA PHE A 123 -5.35 -2.46 10.93
C PHE A 123 -4.92 -3.19 9.65
N ALA A 124 -3.69 -2.96 9.18
CA ALA A 124 -3.15 -3.60 7.99
C ALA A 124 -2.96 -5.10 8.20
N GLY A 125 -2.59 -5.52 9.42
CA GLY A 125 -2.45 -6.92 9.82
C GLY A 125 -3.74 -7.61 10.27
N ALA A 126 -4.87 -6.90 10.35
CA ALA A 126 -6.14 -7.50 10.73
C ALA A 126 -6.64 -8.44 9.63
N ASP A 127 -7.06 -9.65 9.98
CA ASP A 127 -7.59 -10.65 9.03
C ASP A 127 -8.68 -10.07 8.13
N GLU A 128 -9.58 -9.26 8.67
CA GLU A 128 -10.63 -8.59 7.87
C GLU A 128 -10.05 -7.68 6.79
N THR A 129 -8.99 -6.93 7.10
CA THR A 129 -8.33 -6.02 6.15
C THR A 129 -7.53 -6.81 5.14
N LEU A 130 -6.80 -7.84 5.58
CA LEU A 130 -6.03 -8.72 4.69
C LEU A 130 -6.96 -9.43 3.69
N ASN A 131 -8.13 -9.90 4.14
CA ASN A 131 -9.13 -10.52 3.26
C ASN A 131 -9.82 -9.51 2.32
N ALA A 132 -9.90 -8.24 2.73
CA ALA A 132 -10.46 -7.15 1.91
C ALA A 132 -9.38 -6.30 1.23
N ALA A 133 -8.16 -6.83 1.07
CA ALA A 133 -7.07 -6.13 0.42
C ALA A 133 -6.44 -6.96 -0.69
N ALA A 134 -5.93 -6.27 -1.70
CA ALA A 134 -4.97 -6.82 -2.62
C ALA A 134 -3.57 -6.68 -2.03
N HIS A 135 -2.81 -7.76 -2.14
CA HIS A 135 -1.44 -7.87 -1.63
C HIS A 135 -0.46 -7.91 -2.79
N VAL A 136 0.47 -6.96 -2.84
CA VAL A 136 1.46 -6.92 -3.91
C VAL A 136 2.82 -6.46 -3.41
N VAL A 137 3.87 -7.24 -3.72
CA VAL A 137 5.26 -6.81 -3.58
C VAL A 137 5.61 -5.98 -4.80
N LEU A 138 5.99 -4.73 -4.59
CA LEU A 138 6.40 -3.84 -5.68
C LEU A 138 7.91 -3.61 -5.61
N PRO A 139 8.66 -3.84 -6.70
CA PRO A 139 10.05 -3.40 -6.78
C PRO A 139 10.07 -1.88 -6.62
N ALA A 140 10.91 -1.40 -5.72
CA ALA A 140 11.09 0.02 -5.54
C ALA A 140 12.04 0.51 -6.62
N THR A 141 11.53 1.38 -7.48
CA THR A 141 12.37 2.20 -8.34
C THR A 141 12.62 3.52 -7.62
N GLY A 142 13.85 4.01 -7.61
CA GLY A 142 14.20 5.26 -6.94
C GLY A 142 15.43 5.86 -7.61
N PRO A 143 15.81 7.11 -7.28
CA PRO A 143 17.08 7.64 -7.71
C PRO A 143 18.15 6.70 -7.15
N ARG A 144 18.83 6.00 -8.05
CA ARG A 144 20.05 5.28 -7.70
C ARG A 144 21.00 6.34 -7.14
N GLY A 145 21.33 6.22 -5.86
CA GLY A 145 22.49 6.92 -5.29
C GLY A 145 23.74 6.54 -6.07
#